data_AF-A0AAE4CX39-F1
#
_entry.id   AF-A0AAE4CX39-F1
#
_cell.length_a   1.000
_cell.length_b   1.000
_cell.length_c   1.000
_cell.angle_alpha   90.00
_cell.angle_beta   90.00
_cell.angle_gamma   90.00
#
_symmetry.space_group_name_H-M   'P 1'
#
loop_
_entity.id
_entity.type
_entity.pdbx_description
1 polymer ?
#
loop_
_entity_poly.entity_id
_entity_poly.type
_entity_poly.pdbx_seq_one_letter_code
_entity_poly.pdbx_strand_id
1 'polypeptide(L)'
;MASRRKFLGLAAIGAVAVGAPLVATAINSRAFAADGLPMTIVNSSGTFGNGEIFVYIVGTELATGRQGYVKQSGVFTPCSPSDNGADGFADLAVRLNATGTTTINLPKMSGRVYFAIKDKLKFKVVTDGAGNSALQYPAGWVANDPSYQVLHDCVEFTHSDAGMFCNSTMVDMFSIPLGIKLTGSKEQVTGVLKPGGRDAIFAAARALPDFRRLVVGDNLRVIAPGHGIGAGLFSASYFDSAIDEVWAKYATTDLRATTNAGTFTGRVTGGLFTFDKGVKAFAKPTTKDVLFCDGALAAPNDGITGPVAAILGAGFNRSTLISQPNQPSTDPSTFYRAPISNHYSRIIHEQTVDGKAYGFAFDDVVDFASYIQDTAPRAWEVTIEPFGTSNPNPGPSAAASAVATATATATASVPAAGTRSAFSALQAETADAQAGTQVEGSSVAYVANGDWLRFDNVAFGNDPVRQFTVRAASGAPAGVSGLIEVRLDARSAAPVGTIAVGGTGGWQSWRSIAGALGGAGVTGTHTVFLTFASGQPADFVNVDWLQFAR
;
A
#
# COMPACT_ATOMS: atom_id res chain seq x y z
N MET A 1 3.55 13.84 16.70
CA MET A 1 3.74 12.64 15.85
C MET A 1 4.21 11.50 16.73
N ALA A 2 3.33 10.53 17.02
CA ALA A 2 3.72 9.30 17.71
C ALA A 2 4.61 8.48 16.77
N SER A 3 5.91 8.38 17.07
CA SER A 3 6.87 7.55 16.34
C SER A 3 6.82 6.11 16.87
N ARG A 4 6.90 5.14 15.95
CA ARG A 4 6.89 3.66 16.00
C ARG A 4 7.51 2.94 17.22
N ARG A 5 8.17 3.62 18.15
CA ARG A 5 9.06 3.00 19.16
C ARG A 5 8.38 2.28 20.31
N LYS A 6 7.04 2.26 20.37
CA LYS A 6 6.31 1.51 21.41
C LYS A 6 5.72 0.17 20.95
N PHE A 7 5.66 -0.13 19.65
CA PHE A 7 4.84 -1.25 19.17
C PHE A 7 5.55 -2.38 18.41
N LEU A 8 6.83 -2.24 18.03
CA LEU A 8 7.56 -3.29 17.31
C LEU A 8 8.75 -3.90 18.09
N GLY A 9 8.84 -3.65 19.40
CA GLY A 9 9.93 -4.14 20.25
C GLY A 9 9.68 -5.47 20.98
N LEU A 10 8.61 -6.20 20.69
CA LEU A 10 8.27 -7.46 21.39
C LEU A 10 8.31 -8.65 20.42
N ALA A 11 9.53 -9.03 20.06
CA ALA A 11 9.85 -10.44 19.84
C ALA A 11 10.95 -10.80 20.86
N ALA A 12 10.64 -11.77 21.72
CA ALA A 12 11.44 -12.30 22.83
C ALA A 12 11.43 -11.52 24.16
N ILE A 13 10.68 -12.06 25.15
CA ILE A 13 11.08 -12.48 26.51
C ILE A 13 9.79 -12.84 27.27
N GLY A 14 9.72 -14.08 27.80
CA GLY A 14 8.51 -14.63 28.45
C GLY A 14 8.44 -14.42 29.98
N ALA A 15 7.24 -14.65 30.55
CA ALA A 15 7.03 -15.27 31.88
C ALA A 15 5.53 -15.34 32.29
N VAL A 16 5.11 -16.58 32.59
CA VAL A 16 4.22 -17.10 33.66
C VAL A 16 2.76 -16.61 33.81
N ALA A 17 1.84 -17.57 33.67
CA ALA A 17 0.41 -17.50 33.97
C ALA A 17 0.02 -18.44 35.13
N VAL A 18 -1.09 -18.13 35.81
CA VAL A 18 -1.88 -19.01 36.69
C VAL A 18 -3.36 -18.62 36.45
N GLY A 19 -4.18 -19.38 35.70
CA GLY A 19 -5.06 -20.50 36.12
C GLY A 19 -6.39 -19.99 36.72
N ALA A 20 -7.63 -20.39 36.40
CA ALA A 20 -8.29 -21.35 35.50
C ALA A 20 -9.83 -21.01 35.47
N PRO A 21 -10.78 -21.87 35.05
CA PRO A 21 -11.61 -21.75 33.83
C PRO A 21 -13.08 -21.36 34.08
N LEU A 22 -13.83 -21.01 33.01
CA LEU A 22 -15.29 -21.15 32.97
C LEU A 22 -15.78 -21.43 31.55
N VAL A 23 -16.56 -22.51 31.43
CA VAL A 23 -17.23 -22.99 30.22
C VAL A 23 -18.60 -22.33 30.12
N ALA A 24 -18.99 -21.83 28.94
CA ALA A 24 -20.39 -21.68 28.57
C ALA A 24 -20.58 -21.69 27.04
N THR A 25 -21.62 -22.41 26.64
CA THR A 25 -21.98 -22.91 25.31
C THR A 25 -22.57 -21.85 24.38
N ALA A 26 -22.46 -22.12 23.08
CA ALA A 26 -22.85 -21.27 21.96
C ALA A 26 -24.36 -20.94 21.87
N ILE A 27 -24.65 -19.71 21.44
CA ILE A 27 -25.90 -19.34 20.79
C ILE A 27 -25.53 -18.50 19.55
N ASN A 28 -25.94 -18.99 18.37
CA ASN A 28 -25.70 -18.34 17.08
C ASN A 28 -26.59 -17.10 16.92
N SER A 29 -25.97 -15.93 16.95
CA SER A 29 -26.46 -14.70 16.34
C SER A 29 -25.28 -14.08 15.59
N ARG A 30 -25.36 -14.02 14.24
CA ARG A 30 -24.35 -13.37 13.40
C ARG A 30 -24.45 -11.85 13.56
N ALA A 31 -23.97 -11.35 14.69
CA ALA A 31 -23.50 -9.98 14.81
C ALA A 31 -22.09 -9.94 14.21
N PHE A 32 -21.88 -9.12 13.18
CA PHE A 32 -20.53 -8.69 12.85
C PHE A 32 -19.97 -8.00 14.11
N ALA A 33 -18.89 -8.52 14.69
CA ALA A 33 -18.26 -7.87 15.83
C ALA A 33 -17.86 -6.44 15.44
N ALA A 34 -18.30 -5.47 16.23
CA ALA A 34 -18.21 -4.03 15.94
C ALA A 34 -16.78 -3.43 16.01
N ASP A 35 -15.74 -4.24 16.25
CA ASP A 35 -14.38 -3.77 16.58
C ASP A 35 -13.27 -4.12 15.55
N GLY A 36 -13.62 -4.75 14.42
CA GLY A 36 -12.66 -5.08 13.37
C GLY A 36 -12.54 -4.02 12.27
N LEU A 37 -11.39 -3.96 11.61
CA LEU A 37 -11.16 -3.08 10.46
C LEU A 37 -11.46 -3.85 9.16
N PRO A 38 -12.40 -3.37 8.31
CA PRO A 38 -12.61 -3.97 7.00
C PRO A 38 -11.33 -3.97 6.16
N MET A 39 -10.82 -5.15 5.86
CA MET A 39 -9.68 -5.36 4.97
C MET A 39 -10.17 -5.93 3.64
N THR A 40 -9.97 -5.19 2.55
CA THR A 40 -10.33 -5.60 1.19
C THR A 40 -9.10 -6.06 0.43
N ILE A 41 -9.19 -7.22 -0.20
CA ILE A 41 -8.17 -7.78 -1.08
C ILE A 41 -8.66 -7.64 -2.51
N VAL A 42 -7.84 -7.01 -3.35
CA VAL A 42 -8.11 -6.79 -4.77
C VAL A 42 -7.08 -7.54 -5.59
N ASN A 43 -7.55 -8.31 -6.58
CA ASN A 43 -6.69 -8.93 -7.57
C ASN A 43 -6.71 -8.10 -8.86
N SER A 44 -5.66 -7.33 -9.07
CA SER A 44 -5.40 -6.55 -10.28
C SER A 44 -4.26 -7.16 -11.10
N SER A 45 -3.86 -8.41 -10.83
CA SER A 45 -2.66 -8.99 -11.40
C SER A 45 -2.65 -9.03 -12.94
N GLY A 46 -3.84 -8.99 -13.55
CA GLY A 46 -4.05 -9.10 -15.00
C GLY A 46 -3.61 -10.43 -15.60
N THR A 47 -3.14 -11.36 -14.75
CA THR A 47 -2.45 -12.58 -15.17
C THR A 47 -2.97 -13.82 -14.45
N PHE A 48 -3.35 -13.69 -13.17
CA PHE A 48 -3.78 -14.81 -12.34
C PHE A 48 -5.23 -14.63 -11.91
N GLY A 49 -6.02 -15.70 -11.98
CA GLY A 49 -7.39 -15.70 -11.47
C GLY A 49 -7.42 -15.77 -9.94
N ASN A 50 -8.52 -15.32 -9.32
CA ASN A 50 -8.71 -15.40 -7.87
C ASN A 50 -8.54 -16.82 -7.30
N GLY A 51 -8.92 -17.85 -8.06
CA GLY A 51 -8.77 -19.25 -7.66
C GLY A 51 -7.32 -19.75 -7.57
N GLU A 52 -6.38 -19.04 -8.21
CA GLU A 52 -4.94 -19.34 -8.17
C GLU A 52 -4.22 -18.65 -7.01
N ILE A 53 -4.90 -17.77 -6.26
CA ILE A 53 -4.29 -16.96 -5.21
C ILE A 53 -4.73 -17.49 -3.83
N PHE A 54 -3.75 -17.65 -2.96
CA PHE A 54 -3.91 -18.04 -1.56
C PHE A 54 -3.43 -16.91 -0.66
N VAL A 55 -4.26 -16.52 0.31
CA VAL A 55 -3.94 -15.44 1.26
C VAL A 55 -3.75 -16.00 2.65
N TYR A 56 -2.79 -15.46 3.41
CA TYR A 56 -2.54 -15.87 4.80
C TYR A 56 -2.48 -14.64 5.68
N ILE A 57 -3.39 -14.53 6.65
CA ILE A 57 -3.41 -13.45 7.64
C ILE A 57 -2.91 -14.06 8.93
N VAL A 58 -1.66 -13.78 9.28
CA VAL A 58 -0.93 -14.46 10.36
C VAL A 58 -0.24 -13.42 11.24
N GLY A 59 -0.10 -13.71 12.54
CA GLY A 59 0.55 -12.78 13.46
C GLY A 59 0.23 -13.06 14.91
N THR A 60 0.26 -12.00 15.71
CA THR A 60 0.05 -12.01 17.15
C THR A 60 -1.18 -11.20 17.52
N GLU A 61 -2.09 -11.80 18.28
CA GLU A 61 -3.22 -11.08 18.88
C GLU A 61 -2.73 -10.17 20.01
N LEU A 62 -3.11 -8.89 19.95
CA LEU A 62 -2.57 -7.90 20.89
C LEU A 62 -3.06 -8.08 22.32
N ALA A 63 -4.27 -8.59 22.51
CA ALA A 63 -4.86 -8.77 23.83
C ALA A 63 -4.20 -9.89 24.64
N THR A 64 -3.74 -10.94 23.96
CA THR A 64 -3.24 -12.16 24.62
C THR A 64 -1.75 -12.43 24.38
N GLY A 65 -1.14 -11.79 23.39
CA GLY A 65 0.22 -12.08 22.95
C GLY A 65 0.38 -13.43 22.26
N ARG A 66 -0.70 -14.17 21.99
CA ARG A 66 -0.65 -15.47 21.33
C ARG A 66 -0.47 -15.31 19.82
N GLN A 67 0.37 -16.16 19.23
CA GLN A 67 0.47 -16.25 17.77
C GLN A 67 -0.68 -17.07 17.17
N GLY A 68 -1.08 -16.73 15.96
CA GLY A 68 -2.22 -17.34 15.30
C GLY A 68 -2.50 -16.75 13.93
N TYR A 69 -3.73 -16.97 13.45
CA TYR A 69 -4.15 -16.61 12.11
C TYR A 69 -5.61 -16.16 12.07
N VAL A 70 -6.01 -15.52 10.97
CA VAL A 70 -7.38 -15.12 10.68
C VAL A 70 -7.81 -15.78 9.37
N LYS A 71 -8.96 -16.46 9.39
CA LYS A 71 -9.60 -17.03 8.18
C LYS A 71 -10.75 -16.14 7.71
N GLN A 72 -11.55 -16.62 6.75
CA GLN A 72 -12.68 -15.91 6.16
C GLN A 72 -13.69 -15.34 7.17
N SER A 73 -13.79 -15.94 8.36
CA SER A 73 -14.67 -15.46 9.44
C SER A 73 -14.28 -14.09 10.02
N GLY A 74 -13.03 -13.64 9.82
CA GLY A 74 -12.50 -12.44 10.48
C GLY A 74 -12.20 -12.63 11.97
N VAL A 75 -12.27 -13.87 12.48
CA VAL A 75 -11.98 -14.19 13.89
C VAL A 75 -10.53 -14.67 14.01
N PHE A 76 -9.81 -14.11 14.98
CA PHE A 76 -8.47 -14.58 15.32
C PHE A 76 -8.52 -15.99 15.94
N THR A 77 -7.66 -16.88 15.47
CA THR A 77 -7.51 -18.24 15.97
C THR A 77 -6.06 -18.45 16.41
N PRO A 78 -5.78 -18.67 17.71
CA PRO A 78 -4.45 -19.03 18.17
C PRO A 78 -3.95 -20.32 17.48
N CYS A 79 -2.70 -20.34 17.06
CA CYS A 79 -2.12 -21.53 16.45
C CYS A 79 -1.91 -22.66 17.46
N SER A 80 -1.96 -23.89 16.96
CA SER A 80 -1.74 -25.12 17.72
C SER A 80 -0.91 -26.11 16.90
N PRO A 81 -0.02 -26.92 17.51
CA PRO A 81 0.67 -27.99 16.80
C PRO A 81 -0.27 -28.96 16.07
N SER A 82 -1.53 -29.07 16.52
CA SER A 82 -2.59 -29.85 15.86
C SER A 82 -3.04 -29.29 14.51
N ASP A 83 -2.69 -28.03 14.20
CA ASP A 83 -3.00 -27.41 12.90
C ASP A 83 -2.12 -27.98 11.78
N ASN A 84 -0.97 -28.58 12.13
CA ASN A 84 -0.10 -29.24 11.16
C ASN A 84 -0.79 -30.49 10.61
N GLY A 85 -0.94 -30.54 9.30
CA GLY A 85 -1.46 -31.70 8.57
C GLY A 85 -0.47 -32.85 8.51
N ALA A 86 -0.85 -33.90 7.77
CA ALA A 86 -0.04 -35.09 7.59
C ALA A 86 1.32 -34.83 6.91
N ASP A 87 1.44 -33.74 6.13
CA ASP A 87 2.69 -33.30 5.51
C ASP A 87 3.57 -32.47 6.46
N GLY A 88 3.13 -32.25 7.71
CA GLY A 88 3.86 -31.50 8.73
C GLY A 88 3.69 -29.98 8.67
N PHE A 89 2.77 -29.48 7.84
CA PHE A 89 2.50 -28.05 7.65
C PHE A 89 1.04 -27.70 7.91
N ALA A 90 0.79 -26.48 8.37
CA ALA A 90 -0.54 -25.97 8.67
C ALA A 90 -1.21 -25.35 7.45
N ASP A 91 -2.45 -25.75 7.15
CA ASP A 91 -3.27 -25.15 6.08
C ASP A 91 -4.01 -23.91 6.59
N LEU A 92 -3.28 -22.79 6.55
CA LEU A 92 -3.74 -21.48 7.03
C LEU A 92 -4.35 -20.61 5.92
N ALA A 93 -4.45 -21.14 4.69
CA ALA A 93 -4.84 -20.35 3.53
C ALA A 93 -6.31 -19.90 3.58
N VAL A 94 -6.52 -18.67 3.14
CA VAL A 94 -7.81 -18.05 2.83
C VAL A 94 -7.96 -18.00 1.31
N ARG A 95 -9.13 -18.44 0.82
CA ARG A 95 -9.47 -18.38 -0.59
C ARG A 95 -10.14 -17.04 -0.89
N LEU A 96 -9.75 -16.43 -2.01
CA LEU A 96 -10.46 -15.27 -2.52
C LEU A 96 -11.84 -15.66 -3.05
N ASN A 97 -12.77 -14.71 -3.03
CA ASN A 97 -14.03 -14.81 -3.75
C ASN A 97 -13.77 -15.15 -5.22
N ALA A 98 -14.61 -15.98 -5.83
CA ALA A 98 -14.41 -16.41 -7.22
C ALA A 98 -14.34 -15.24 -8.22
N THR A 99 -15.07 -14.17 -7.95
CA THR A 99 -15.13 -12.93 -8.74
C THR A 99 -15.11 -11.71 -7.82
N GLY A 100 -14.60 -10.59 -8.31
CA GLY A 100 -14.56 -9.33 -7.57
C GLY A 100 -13.53 -9.33 -6.43
N THR A 101 -13.78 -8.50 -5.43
CA THR A 101 -12.91 -8.32 -4.27
C THR A 101 -13.29 -9.27 -3.13
N THR A 102 -12.35 -9.50 -2.21
CA THR A 102 -12.58 -10.28 -0.99
C THR A 102 -12.41 -9.38 0.23
N THR A 103 -13.45 -9.25 1.05
CA THR A 103 -13.37 -8.45 2.28
C THR A 103 -13.39 -9.35 3.51
N ILE A 104 -12.47 -9.10 4.43
CA ILE A 104 -12.30 -9.82 5.70
C ILE A 104 -12.25 -8.77 6.81
N ASN A 105 -12.96 -9.00 7.91
CA ASN A 105 -12.88 -8.13 9.07
C ASN A 105 -11.58 -8.43 9.84
N LEU A 106 -10.65 -7.49 9.90
CA LEU A 106 -9.35 -7.68 10.53
C LEU A 106 -9.43 -7.34 12.03
N PRO A 107 -9.21 -8.28 12.95
CA PRO A 107 -9.22 -8.01 14.37
C PRO A 107 -8.00 -7.20 14.80
N LYS A 108 -7.93 -6.83 16.09
CA LYS A 108 -6.75 -6.18 16.68
C LYS A 108 -5.59 -7.18 16.77
N MET A 109 -4.63 -7.06 15.87
CA MET A 109 -3.46 -7.93 15.80
C MET A 109 -2.28 -7.22 15.12
N SER A 110 -1.06 -7.72 15.33
CA SER A 110 0.13 -7.33 14.59
C SER A 110 0.62 -8.52 13.78
N GLY A 111 0.93 -8.33 12.50
CA GLY A 111 1.25 -9.46 11.64
C GLY A 111 1.49 -9.13 10.18
N ARG A 112 1.30 -10.16 9.36
CA ARG A 112 1.53 -10.15 7.91
C ARG A 112 0.31 -10.68 7.17
N VAL A 113 0.09 -10.11 5.99
CA VAL A 113 -0.79 -10.67 4.97
C VAL A 113 0.07 -11.16 3.83
N TYR A 114 0.24 -12.49 3.73
CA TYR A 114 0.97 -13.12 2.62
C TYR A 114 0.02 -13.41 1.46
N PHE A 115 0.56 -13.30 0.25
CA PHE A 115 -0.07 -13.72 -0.99
C PHE A 115 0.81 -14.78 -1.62
N ALA A 116 0.22 -15.89 -2.03
CA ALA A 116 0.89 -16.95 -2.76
C ALA A 116 0.10 -17.32 -4.00
N ILE A 117 0.79 -17.52 -5.12
CA ILE A 117 0.18 -17.70 -6.44
C ILE A 117 0.50 -19.10 -6.95
N LYS A 118 -0.52 -19.78 -7.49
CA LYS A 118 -0.56 -21.16 -8.02
C LYS A 118 -0.34 -22.28 -7.00
N ASP A 119 0.43 -22.06 -5.95
CA ASP A 119 0.67 -23.04 -4.90
C ASP A 119 0.61 -22.42 -3.49
N LYS A 120 0.45 -23.25 -2.47
CA LYS A 120 0.33 -22.86 -1.07
C LYS A 120 1.69 -22.71 -0.40
N LEU A 121 1.80 -21.71 0.47
CA LEU A 121 2.89 -21.60 1.43
C LEU A 121 2.81 -22.68 2.50
N LYS A 122 3.99 -23.11 2.95
CA LYS A 122 4.20 -24.12 3.98
C LYS A 122 4.51 -23.45 5.31
N PHE A 123 3.45 -23.02 6.01
CA PHE A 123 3.54 -22.61 7.41
C PHE A 123 3.64 -23.84 8.31
N LYS A 124 4.39 -23.75 9.40
CA LYS A 124 4.46 -24.82 10.40
C LYS A 124 4.20 -24.24 11.78
N VAL A 125 3.40 -24.93 12.59
CA VAL A 125 3.25 -24.59 14.00
C VAL A 125 4.28 -25.39 14.81
N VAL A 126 5.10 -24.69 15.58
CA VAL A 126 6.14 -25.26 16.44
C VAL A 126 5.92 -24.85 17.89
N THR A 127 6.64 -25.47 18.82
CA THR A 127 6.73 -25.01 20.20
C THR A 127 7.96 -24.10 20.33
N ASP A 128 7.76 -22.87 20.78
CA ASP A 128 8.86 -21.93 21.01
C ASP A 128 9.69 -22.27 22.26
N GLY A 129 10.78 -21.53 22.49
CA GLY A 129 11.65 -21.74 23.64
C GLY A 129 11.00 -21.49 25.01
N ALA A 130 9.81 -20.88 25.05
CA ALA A 130 9.00 -20.67 26.25
C ALA A 130 7.85 -21.68 26.38
N GLY A 131 7.76 -22.68 25.49
CA GLY A 131 6.72 -23.71 25.53
C GLY A 131 5.40 -23.32 24.86
N ASN A 132 5.31 -22.15 24.22
CA ASN A 132 4.09 -21.69 23.55
C ASN A 132 4.04 -22.16 22.09
N SER A 133 2.84 -22.33 21.55
CA SER A 133 2.65 -22.49 20.10
C SER A 133 3.10 -21.23 19.36
N ALA A 134 3.92 -21.41 18.33
CA ALA A 134 4.42 -20.32 17.49
C ALA A 134 4.40 -20.73 16.01
N LEU A 135 4.26 -19.74 15.13
CA LEU A 135 4.33 -19.93 13.69
C LEU A 135 5.80 -19.86 13.22
N GLN A 136 6.23 -20.91 12.55
CA GLN A 136 7.40 -20.86 11.68
C GLN A 136 6.93 -20.40 10.28
N TYR A 137 7.41 -19.22 9.89
CA TYR A 137 7.05 -18.56 8.64
C TYR A 137 7.88 -19.13 7.47
N PRO A 138 7.34 -19.12 6.24
CA PRO A 138 8.11 -19.46 5.05
C PRO A 138 9.23 -18.44 4.83
N ALA A 139 10.41 -18.93 4.44
CA ALA A 139 11.59 -18.12 4.15
C ALA A 139 11.92 -18.15 2.66
N GLY A 140 11.34 -17.23 1.88
CA GLY A 140 11.50 -17.18 0.41
C GLY A 140 12.94 -16.96 -0.09
N TRP A 141 13.87 -16.61 0.80
CA TRP A 141 15.30 -16.44 0.50
C TRP A 141 16.15 -17.67 0.86
N VAL A 142 15.57 -18.72 1.42
CA VAL A 142 16.26 -19.94 1.84
C VAL A 142 15.97 -21.06 0.84
N ALA A 143 16.99 -21.51 0.09
CA ALA A 143 16.81 -22.41 -1.06
C ALA A 143 16.21 -23.79 -0.73
N ASN A 144 16.37 -24.27 0.51
CA ASN A 144 15.80 -25.53 0.98
C ASN A 144 14.46 -25.35 1.72
N ASP A 145 13.94 -24.12 1.80
CA ASP A 145 12.60 -23.89 2.33
C ASP A 145 11.57 -24.55 1.39
N PRO A 146 10.57 -25.28 1.92
CA PRO A 146 9.59 -25.97 1.09
C PRO A 146 8.69 -25.01 0.29
N SER A 147 8.63 -23.73 0.64
CA SER A 147 7.95 -22.67 -0.10
C SER A 147 8.88 -21.93 -1.08
N TYR A 148 10.14 -22.33 -1.22
CA TYR A 148 11.13 -21.60 -2.02
C TYR A 148 10.73 -21.49 -3.50
N GLN A 149 9.99 -22.43 -4.08
CA GLN A 149 9.52 -22.33 -5.47
C GLN A 149 8.17 -21.63 -5.63
N VAL A 150 7.52 -21.26 -4.53
CA VAL A 150 6.20 -20.60 -4.56
C VAL A 150 6.37 -19.12 -4.85
N LEU A 151 5.61 -18.59 -5.80
CA LEU A 151 5.53 -17.14 -6.06
C LEU A 151 4.76 -16.49 -4.92
N HIS A 152 5.45 -15.74 -4.05
CA HIS A 152 4.83 -15.14 -2.87
C HIS A 152 5.51 -13.87 -2.38
N ASP A 153 4.74 -13.03 -1.72
CA ASP A 153 5.19 -11.81 -1.05
C ASP A 153 4.21 -11.43 0.08
N CYS A 154 4.50 -10.39 0.86
CA CYS A 154 3.63 -9.96 1.94
C CYS A 154 3.59 -8.45 2.17
N VAL A 155 2.51 -8.02 2.82
CA VAL A 155 2.43 -6.72 3.49
C VAL A 155 2.42 -6.92 5.00
N GLU A 156 2.90 -5.93 5.73
CA GLU A 156 2.95 -5.93 7.19
C GLU A 156 1.96 -4.93 7.77
N PHE A 157 1.41 -5.25 8.94
CA PHE A 157 0.49 -4.35 9.62
C PHE A 157 0.50 -4.51 11.15
N THR A 158 0.00 -3.49 11.82
CA THR A 158 -0.46 -3.55 13.20
C THR A 158 -1.78 -2.79 13.29
N HIS A 159 -2.85 -3.51 13.61
CA HIS A 159 -4.15 -2.95 13.91
C HIS A 159 -4.36 -3.01 15.43
N SER A 160 -4.42 -1.85 16.08
CA SER A 160 -4.49 -1.69 17.53
C SER A 160 -5.51 -0.61 17.90
N ASP A 161 -5.70 -0.35 19.19
CA ASP A 161 -6.51 0.80 19.64
C ASP A 161 -5.85 2.15 19.28
N ALA A 162 -4.53 2.16 19.02
CA ALA A 162 -3.83 3.33 18.51
C ALA A 162 -4.07 3.58 17.00
N GLY A 163 -4.77 2.67 16.31
CA GLY A 163 -5.08 2.77 14.89
C GLY A 163 -4.46 1.67 14.04
N MET A 164 -4.26 1.97 12.75
CA MET A 164 -3.67 1.09 11.75
C MET A 164 -2.32 1.65 11.31
N PHE A 165 -1.32 0.78 11.30
CA PHE A 165 0.03 1.04 10.81
C PHE A 165 0.36 -0.07 9.82
N CYS A 166 0.63 0.25 8.57
CA CYS A 166 0.85 -0.78 7.55
C CYS A 166 1.87 -0.35 6.50
N ASN A 167 2.54 -1.34 5.91
CA ASN A 167 3.54 -1.14 4.89
C ASN A 167 3.58 -2.28 3.89
N SER A 168 3.90 -1.97 2.63
CA SER A 168 4.51 -2.95 1.75
C SER A 168 5.98 -3.08 2.14
N THR A 169 6.54 -4.29 2.09
CA THR A 169 7.91 -4.54 2.53
C THR A 169 8.72 -5.25 1.47
N MET A 170 9.97 -4.81 1.32
CA MET A 170 10.98 -5.44 0.46
C MET A 170 12.27 -5.68 1.25
N VAL A 171 12.21 -5.71 2.58
CA VAL A 171 13.39 -5.87 3.43
C VAL A 171 14.03 -7.25 3.24
N ASP A 172 13.21 -8.27 2.99
CA ASP A 172 13.68 -9.65 2.84
C ASP A 172 13.80 -10.07 1.36
N MET A 173 12.84 -9.67 0.54
CA MET A 173 12.78 -9.97 -0.90
C MET A 173 11.75 -9.08 -1.60
N PHE A 174 11.81 -9.03 -2.93
CA PHE A 174 10.76 -8.48 -3.79
C PHE A 174 10.28 -9.56 -4.76
N SER A 175 8.97 -9.79 -4.87
CA SER A 175 8.41 -10.85 -5.70
C SER A 175 7.07 -10.47 -6.35
N ILE A 176 6.05 -10.18 -5.55
CA ILE A 176 4.70 -9.81 -6.01
C ILE A 176 4.56 -8.30 -5.82
N PRO A 177 4.12 -7.54 -6.84
CA PRO A 177 3.90 -6.11 -6.67
C PRO A 177 2.62 -5.91 -5.85
N LEU A 178 2.77 -5.35 -4.64
CA LEU A 178 1.68 -5.17 -3.67
C LEU A 178 1.49 -3.70 -3.33
N GLY A 179 0.32 -3.15 -3.70
CA GLY A 179 -0.12 -1.81 -3.33
C GLY A 179 -1.00 -1.84 -2.09
N ILE A 180 -0.98 -0.75 -1.32
CA ILE A 180 -1.81 -0.59 -0.13
C ILE A 180 -2.57 0.75 -0.20
N LYS A 181 -3.87 0.72 0.13
CA LYS A 181 -4.66 1.92 0.46
C LYS A 181 -5.17 1.85 1.89
N LEU A 182 -5.03 2.94 2.64
CA LEU A 182 -5.59 3.10 3.97
C LEU A 182 -6.57 4.27 3.97
N THR A 183 -7.82 4.00 4.30
CA THR A 183 -8.87 5.00 4.46
C THR A 183 -9.13 5.19 5.94
N GLY A 184 -8.93 6.40 6.44
CA GLY A 184 -9.23 6.78 7.82
C GLY A 184 -9.62 8.25 7.90
N SER A 185 -8.91 9.01 8.72
CA SER A 185 -8.98 10.48 8.76
C SER A 185 -8.53 11.13 7.44
N LYS A 186 -7.67 10.43 6.70
CA LYS A 186 -7.29 10.75 5.32
C LYS A 186 -7.23 9.49 4.47
N GLU A 187 -7.25 9.65 3.16
CA GLU A 187 -6.90 8.58 2.23
C GLU A 187 -5.39 8.60 1.96
N GLN A 188 -4.77 7.43 2.00
CA GLN A 188 -3.34 7.24 1.81
C GLN A 188 -3.09 6.02 0.94
N VAL A 189 -2.09 6.10 0.07
CA VAL A 189 -1.69 5.01 -0.83
C VAL A 189 -0.17 4.89 -0.82
N THR A 190 0.35 3.66 -0.82
CA THR A 190 1.79 3.40 -0.98
C THR A 190 2.04 2.00 -1.56
N GLY A 191 3.29 1.71 -1.96
CA GLY A 191 3.69 0.42 -2.51
C GLY A 191 3.35 0.20 -3.99
N VAL A 192 2.70 1.18 -4.63
CA VAL A 192 2.29 1.11 -6.03
C VAL A 192 3.50 1.27 -6.94
N LEU A 193 3.69 0.32 -7.85
CA LEU A 193 4.76 0.40 -8.85
C LEU A 193 4.33 1.23 -10.08
N LYS A 194 5.30 1.75 -10.83
CA LYS A 194 5.05 2.28 -12.16
C LYS A 194 4.55 1.16 -13.09
N PRO A 195 3.83 1.46 -14.18
CA PRO A 195 3.49 0.45 -15.19
C PRO A 195 4.77 -0.29 -15.66
N GLY A 196 4.74 -1.63 -15.67
CA GLY A 196 5.93 -2.45 -15.94
C GLY A 196 7.02 -2.41 -14.88
N GLY A 197 6.81 -1.76 -13.74
CA GLY A 197 7.81 -1.53 -12.70
C GLY A 197 8.35 -2.82 -12.10
N ARG A 198 7.51 -3.87 -11.98
CA ARG A 198 7.96 -5.20 -11.54
C ARG A 198 9.06 -5.72 -12.47
N ASP A 199 8.81 -5.79 -13.76
CA ASP A 199 9.77 -6.32 -14.74
C ASP A 199 11.02 -5.43 -14.83
N ALA A 200 10.86 -4.11 -14.69
CA ALA A 200 11.97 -3.17 -14.62
C ALA A 200 12.88 -3.43 -13.40
N ILE A 201 12.32 -3.77 -12.23
CA ILE A 201 13.11 -4.16 -11.05
C ILE A 201 13.96 -5.40 -11.36
N PHE A 202 13.33 -6.44 -11.93
CA PHE A 202 14.05 -7.67 -12.29
C PHE A 202 15.14 -7.41 -13.34
N ALA A 203 14.84 -6.66 -14.39
CA ALA A 203 15.79 -6.32 -15.45
C ALA A 203 16.98 -5.51 -14.91
N ALA A 204 16.72 -4.49 -14.09
CA ALA A 204 17.76 -3.65 -13.49
C ALA A 204 18.65 -4.45 -12.53
N ALA A 205 18.07 -5.35 -11.71
CA ALA A 205 18.84 -6.21 -10.83
C ALA A 205 19.74 -7.18 -11.62
N ARG A 206 19.26 -7.76 -12.73
CA ARG A 206 20.06 -8.63 -13.62
C ARG A 206 21.21 -7.88 -14.31
N ALA A 207 21.03 -6.59 -14.59
CA ALA A 207 22.05 -5.77 -15.26
C ALA A 207 23.24 -5.41 -14.33
N LEU A 208 23.08 -5.51 -13.01
CA LEU A 208 24.12 -5.19 -12.04
C LEU A 208 24.94 -6.45 -11.69
N PRO A 209 26.27 -6.48 -11.94
CA PRO A 209 27.10 -7.66 -11.72
C PRO A 209 27.03 -8.26 -10.31
N ASP A 210 26.99 -7.40 -9.28
CA ASP A 210 26.94 -7.82 -7.88
C ASP A 210 25.55 -8.29 -7.44
N PHE A 211 24.48 -7.80 -8.09
CA PHE A 211 23.09 -8.05 -7.70
C PHE A 211 22.41 -9.12 -8.56
N ARG A 212 22.91 -9.42 -9.76
CA ARG A 212 22.26 -10.34 -10.71
C ARG A 212 22.00 -11.73 -10.16
N ARG A 213 22.83 -12.21 -9.22
CA ARG A 213 22.69 -13.53 -8.58
C ARG A 213 21.59 -13.56 -7.51
N LEU A 214 21.09 -12.41 -7.08
CA LEU A 214 19.94 -12.30 -6.18
C LEU A 214 18.61 -12.54 -6.88
N VAL A 215 18.60 -12.51 -8.21
CA VAL A 215 17.41 -12.80 -9.03
C VAL A 215 17.24 -14.31 -9.16
N VAL A 216 16.13 -14.82 -8.64
CA VAL A 216 15.81 -16.25 -8.62
C VAL A 216 14.85 -16.60 -9.75
N GLY A 217 15.16 -17.68 -10.48
CA GLY A 217 14.30 -18.26 -11.52
C GLY A 217 13.98 -17.28 -12.66
N ASP A 218 12.87 -17.56 -13.35
CA ASP A 218 12.31 -16.69 -14.37
C ASP A 218 11.44 -15.60 -13.72
N ASN A 219 12.12 -14.64 -13.09
CA ASN A 219 11.52 -13.54 -12.34
C ASN A 219 10.59 -14.01 -11.21
N LEU A 220 11.01 -15.05 -10.47
CA LEU A 220 10.29 -15.51 -9.29
C LEU A 220 10.39 -14.47 -8.16
N ARG A 221 11.62 -14.05 -7.83
CA ARG A 221 11.90 -13.01 -6.83
C ARG A 221 13.30 -12.43 -6.96
N VAL A 222 13.52 -11.30 -6.32
CA VAL A 222 14.84 -10.74 -6.03
C VAL A 222 15.06 -10.80 -4.52
N ILE A 223 16.05 -11.59 -4.08
CA ILE A 223 16.41 -11.74 -2.66
C ILE A 223 17.12 -10.46 -2.19
N ALA A 224 16.78 -9.93 -1.01
CA ALA A 224 17.50 -8.79 -0.46
C ALA A 224 18.97 -9.15 -0.21
N PRO A 225 19.92 -8.23 -0.49
CA PRO A 225 21.36 -8.54 -0.48
C PRO A 225 21.88 -9.09 0.85
N GLY A 226 21.29 -8.69 1.99
CA GLY A 226 21.65 -9.22 3.31
C GLY A 226 21.45 -10.73 3.43
N HIS A 227 20.30 -11.23 2.97
CA HIS A 227 20.03 -12.67 2.89
C HIS A 227 20.88 -13.35 1.81
N GLY A 228 21.18 -12.63 0.73
CA GLY A 228 22.06 -13.09 -0.34
C GLY A 228 23.47 -13.45 0.15
N ILE A 229 23.99 -12.82 1.20
CA ILE A 229 25.28 -13.20 1.81
C ILE A 229 25.21 -14.63 2.37
N GLY A 230 24.19 -14.93 3.18
CA GLY A 230 24.02 -16.25 3.78
C GLY A 230 23.79 -17.35 2.74
N ALA A 231 23.19 -17.00 1.60
CA ALA A 231 22.98 -17.91 0.47
C ALA A 231 24.19 -18.01 -0.49
N GLY A 232 25.29 -17.28 -0.25
CA GLY A 232 26.45 -17.24 -1.15
C GLY A 232 26.18 -16.59 -2.50
N LEU A 233 25.14 -15.75 -2.59
CA LEU A 233 24.68 -15.03 -3.78
C LEU A 233 25.18 -13.58 -3.83
N PHE A 234 25.59 -13.01 -2.69
CA PHE A 234 26.09 -11.64 -2.58
C PHE A 234 27.41 -11.60 -1.81
N SER A 235 28.28 -10.63 -2.14
CA SER A 235 29.58 -10.52 -1.47
C SER A 235 29.43 -10.07 -0.02
N ALA A 236 30.08 -10.79 0.91
CA ALA A 236 30.18 -10.39 2.31
C ALA A 236 31.09 -9.17 2.55
N SER A 237 31.78 -8.69 1.51
CA SER A 237 32.69 -7.54 1.57
C SER A 237 32.27 -6.37 0.68
N TYR A 238 31.05 -6.39 0.14
CA TYR A 238 30.57 -5.40 -0.84
C TYR A 238 30.65 -3.95 -0.34
N PHE A 239 30.33 -3.71 0.94
CA PHE A 239 30.36 -2.37 1.54
C PHE A 239 31.70 -2.00 2.18
N ASP A 240 32.69 -2.90 2.23
CA ASP A 240 33.90 -2.71 3.02
C ASP A 240 34.66 -1.42 2.63
N SER A 241 34.77 -1.14 1.32
CA SER A 241 35.43 0.09 0.84
C SER A 241 34.69 1.36 1.25
N ALA A 242 33.36 1.37 1.19
CA ALA A 242 32.55 2.51 1.62
C ALA A 242 32.60 2.70 3.14
N ILE A 243 32.64 1.60 3.91
CA ILE A 243 32.80 1.63 5.37
C ILE A 243 34.17 2.21 5.73
N ASP A 244 35.23 1.75 5.07
CA ASP A 244 36.59 2.25 5.25
C ASP A 244 36.69 3.75 4.98
N GLU A 245 36.08 4.21 3.89
CA GLU A 245 36.05 5.63 3.52
C GLU A 245 35.34 6.48 4.57
N VAL A 246 34.18 6.03 5.07
CA VAL A 246 33.43 6.75 6.12
C VAL A 246 34.24 6.81 7.41
N TRP A 247 34.85 5.69 7.81
CA TRP A 247 35.70 5.65 9.00
C TRP A 247 36.92 6.56 8.89
N ALA A 248 37.58 6.58 7.73
CA ALA A 248 38.74 7.43 7.47
C ALA A 248 38.37 8.92 7.48
N LYS A 249 37.29 9.30 6.80
CA LYS A 249 36.81 10.69 6.74
C LYS A 249 36.47 11.23 8.13
N TYR A 250 35.73 10.45 8.91
CA TYR A 250 35.28 10.88 10.23
C TYR A 250 36.31 10.63 11.34
N ALA A 251 37.53 10.18 11.03
CA ALA A 251 38.65 10.27 11.96
C ALA A 251 39.16 11.72 12.10
N THR A 252 39.03 12.53 11.05
CA THR A 252 39.58 13.90 11.01
C THR A 252 38.52 14.99 10.94
N THR A 253 37.26 14.64 10.63
CA THR A 253 36.13 15.57 10.54
C THR A 253 34.93 15.10 11.34
N ASP A 254 33.99 16.00 11.66
CA ASP A 254 32.77 15.65 12.39
C ASP A 254 31.64 15.21 11.46
N LEU A 255 30.86 14.23 11.91
CA LEU A 255 29.50 13.95 11.41
C LEU A 255 28.48 14.48 12.40
N ARG A 256 27.41 15.13 11.93
CA ARG A 256 26.28 15.55 12.78
C ARG A 256 25.07 14.69 12.49
N ALA A 257 24.56 13.97 13.49
CA ALA A 257 23.34 13.18 13.39
C ALA A 257 22.20 13.87 14.15
N THR A 258 21.15 14.31 13.44
CA THR A 258 20.00 14.99 14.04
C THR A 258 18.83 14.02 14.19
N THR A 259 18.36 13.89 15.42
CA THR A 259 17.20 13.08 15.79
C THR A 259 16.15 13.95 16.49
N ASN A 260 15.01 13.36 16.89
CA ASN A 260 14.03 14.03 17.74
C ASN A 260 14.57 14.42 19.13
N ALA A 261 15.65 13.79 19.60
CA ALA A 261 16.33 14.13 20.85
C ALA A 261 17.37 15.26 20.69
N GLY A 262 17.56 15.77 19.47
CA GLY A 262 18.53 16.81 19.15
C GLY A 262 19.65 16.32 18.22
N THR A 263 20.64 17.18 18.00
CA THR A 263 21.81 16.91 17.16
C THR A 263 22.97 16.37 17.98
N PHE A 264 23.56 15.27 17.52
CA PHE A 264 24.72 14.60 18.07
C PHE A 264 25.92 14.81 17.14
N THR A 265 27.09 15.09 17.71
CA THR A 265 28.33 15.27 16.94
C THR A 265 29.21 14.04 17.15
N GLY A 266 29.62 13.41 16.05
CA GLY A 266 30.39 12.19 16.05
C GLY A 266 31.75 12.32 15.40
N ARG A 267 32.72 11.59 15.96
CA ARG A 267 34.08 11.42 15.45
C ARG A 267 34.55 9.98 15.66
N VAL A 268 35.32 9.44 14.72
CA VAL A 268 36.03 8.18 14.89
C VAL A 268 37.26 8.40 15.76
N THR A 269 37.26 7.82 16.96
CA THR A 269 38.34 7.91 17.96
C THR A 269 38.68 6.50 18.43
N GLY A 270 39.96 6.12 18.39
CA GLY A 270 40.39 4.78 18.79
C GLY A 270 39.74 3.64 17.98
N GLY A 271 39.37 3.90 16.72
CA GLY A 271 38.69 2.94 15.84
C GLY A 271 37.18 2.83 16.03
N LEU A 272 36.61 3.50 17.04
CA LEU A 272 35.17 3.54 17.31
C LEU A 272 34.56 4.86 16.84
N PHE A 273 33.36 4.82 16.27
CA PHE A 273 32.60 6.03 15.96
C PHE A 273 31.92 6.51 17.25
N THR A 274 32.55 7.47 17.91
CA THR A 274 32.10 8.06 19.18
C THR A 274 31.24 9.29 18.92
N PHE A 275 30.13 9.42 19.62
CA PHE A 275 29.25 10.59 19.56
C PHE A 275 29.13 11.24 20.94
N ASP A 276 28.86 12.54 20.97
CA ASP A 276 28.56 13.27 22.21
C ASP A 276 27.20 12.85 22.82
N LYS A 277 26.87 13.45 23.97
CA LYS A 277 25.54 13.38 24.61
C LYS A 277 25.03 11.95 24.91
N GLY A 278 25.95 11.04 25.25
CA GLY A 278 25.62 9.73 25.82
C GLY A 278 25.23 8.65 24.82
N VAL A 279 25.42 8.88 23.52
CA VAL A 279 25.30 7.86 22.48
C VAL A 279 26.40 6.82 22.66
N LYS A 280 26.05 5.52 22.68
CA LYS A 280 27.07 4.46 22.73
C LYS A 280 27.91 4.48 21.46
N ALA A 281 29.22 4.27 21.61
CA ALA A 281 30.13 4.25 20.48
C ALA A 281 29.85 3.05 19.56
N PHE A 282 29.98 3.26 18.24
CA PHE A 282 29.77 2.23 17.23
C PHE A 282 31.10 1.60 16.82
N ALA A 283 31.16 0.27 16.83
CA ALA A 283 32.25 -0.45 16.19
C ALA A 283 32.16 -0.28 14.67
N LYS A 284 33.27 -0.54 13.97
CA LYS A 284 33.28 -0.56 12.51
C LYS A 284 32.35 -1.68 12.00
N PRO A 285 31.31 -1.36 11.20
CA PRO A 285 30.36 -2.35 10.74
C PRO A 285 30.96 -3.23 9.65
N THR A 286 30.36 -4.40 9.49
CA THR A 286 30.53 -5.26 8.32
C THR A 286 29.50 -4.92 7.24
N THR A 287 29.68 -5.45 6.04
CA THR A 287 28.64 -5.42 4.99
C THR A 287 27.30 -5.99 5.49
N LYS A 288 27.33 -7.03 6.33
CA LYS A 288 26.12 -7.62 6.91
C LYS A 288 25.43 -6.65 7.88
N ASP A 289 26.18 -5.96 8.74
CA ASP A 289 25.66 -4.98 9.69
C ASP A 289 24.98 -3.82 8.95
N VAL A 290 25.57 -3.34 7.85
CA VAL A 290 24.96 -2.30 7.00
C VAL A 290 23.63 -2.77 6.40
N LEU A 291 23.60 -3.95 5.79
CA LEU A 291 22.43 -4.45 5.06
C LEU A 291 21.26 -4.81 5.98
N PHE A 292 21.52 -5.39 7.15
CA PHE A 292 20.49 -5.69 8.15
C PHE A 292 20.19 -4.51 9.09
N CYS A 293 21.06 -3.49 9.11
CA CYS A 293 21.07 -2.44 10.11
C CYS A 293 21.06 -3.00 11.55
N ASP A 294 21.94 -3.96 11.78
CA ASP A 294 22.07 -4.71 13.04
C ASP A 294 23.56 -4.87 13.41
N GLY A 295 23.87 -5.63 14.46
CA GLY A 295 25.24 -5.90 14.90
C GLY A 295 25.92 -4.62 15.37
N ALA A 296 26.98 -4.20 14.69
CA ALA A 296 27.64 -2.92 14.98
C ALA A 296 26.72 -1.69 14.79
N LEU A 297 25.62 -1.84 14.05
CA LEU A 297 24.59 -0.82 13.82
C LEU A 297 23.25 -1.17 14.50
N ALA A 298 23.25 -2.09 15.49
CA ALA A 298 22.05 -2.41 16.25
C ALA A 298 21.42 -1.15 16.86
N ALA A 299 20.12 -0.98 16.64
CA ALA A 299 19.39 0.23 17.03
C ALA A 299 18.44 -0.03 18.21
N PRO A 300 18.91 0.04 19.48
CA PRO A 300 18.06 -0.18 20.64
C PRO A 300 16.99 0.90 20.80
N ASN A 301 15.85 0.54 21.40
CA ASN A 301 14.77 1.50 21.71
C ASN A 301 15.09 2.40 22.94
N ASP A 302 16.32 2.91 23.05
CA ASP A 302 16.79 3.71 24.18
C ASP A 302 16.55 5.23 24.02
N GLY A 303 16.03 5.64 22.86
CA GLY A 303 15.72 7.04 22.55
C GLY A 303 16.92 7.90 22.14
N ILE A 304 18.15 7.40 22.26
CA ILE A 304 19.39 8.15 22.02
C ILE A 304 20.32 7.40 21.04
N THR A 305 20.83 6.22 21.41
CA THR A 305 21.75 5.45 20.56
C THR A 305 21.03 4.87 19.35
N GLY A 306 19.87 4.25 19.54
CA GLY A 306 19.15 3.61 18.42
C GLY A 306 18.80 4.57 17.29
N PRO A 307 18.32 5.79 17.56
CA PRO A 307 18.05 6.78 16.53
C PRO A 307 19.29 7.18 15.73
N VAL A 308 20.45 7.31 16.38
CA VAL A 308 21.72 7.58 15.69
C VAL A 308 22.15 6.37 14.86
N ALA A 309 22.02 5.15 15.41
CA ALA A 309 22.30 3.92 14.69
C ALA A 309 21.46 3.78 13.41
N ALA A 310 20.16 4.09 13.49
CA ALA A 310 19.26 4.07 12.34
C ALA A 310 19.66 5.09 11.26
N ILE A 311 20.05 6.31 11.66
CA ILE A 311 20.56 7.33 10.73
C ILE A 311 21.84 6.85 10.03
N LEU A 312 22.77 6.22 10.76
CA LEU A 312 24.00 5.67 10.19
C LEU A 312 23.68 4.52 9.23
N GLY A 313 22.81 3.58 9.61
CA GLY A 313 22.37 2.47 8.76
C GLY A 313 21.73 2.96 7.46
N ALA A 314 20.82 3.93 7.53
CA ALA A 314 20.22 4.55 6.36
C ALA A 314 21.26 5.30 5.50
N GLY A 315 22.18 6.03 6.14
CA GLY A 315 23.24 6.75 5.45
C GLY A 315 24.21 5.84 4.68
N PHE A 316 24.53 4.66 5.21
CA PHE A 316 25.31 3.65 4.51
C PHE A 316 24.57 3.08 3.31
N ASN A 317 23.33 2.62 3.52
CA ASN A 317 22.52 2.05 2.44
C ASN A 317 22.31 3.04 1.29
N ARG A 318 22.01 4.31 1.61
CA ARG A 318 21.79 5.41 0.66
C ARG A 318 23.09 6.09 0.19
N SER A 319 24.26 5.62 0.61
CA SER A 319 25.58 6.20 0.30
C SER A 319 25.69 7.71 0.52
N THR A 320 25.11 8.24 1.61
CA THR A 320 25.13 9.68 1.90
C THR A 320 26.18 10.08 2.93
N LEU A 321 26.74 9.14 3.70
CA LEU A 321 27.66 9.46 4.80
C LEU A 321 28.92 10.19 4.31
N ILE A 322 29.40 9.94 3.09
CA ILE A 322 30.55 10.69 2.54
C ILE A 322 30.15 12.06 2.01
N SER A 323 29.05 12.16 1.28
CA SER A 323 28.64 13.42 0.62
C SER A 323 27.93 14.40 1.56
N GLN A 324 27.31 13.91 2.63
CA GLN A 324 26.47 14.69 3.54
C GLN A 324 26.97 14.54 4.99
N PRO A 325 27.73 15.51 5.53
CA PRO A 325 28.20 15.46 6.92
C PRO A 325 27.11 15.76 7.95
N ASN A 326 25.98 16.34 7.52
CA ASN A 326 24.80 16.52 8.36
C ASN A 326 23.76 15.47 7.95
N GLN A 327 23.45 14.56 8.88
CA GLN A 327 22.60 13.41 8.67
C GLN A 327 21.34 13.49 9.56
N PRO A 328 20.22 12.87 9.16
CA PRO A 328 20.01 12.25 7.85
C PRO A 328 19.87 13.32 6.73
N SER A 329 20.30 13.00 5.51
CA SER A 329 19.93 13.82 4.35
C SER A 329 18.44 13.66 4.07
N THR A 330 17.72 14.78 3.91
CA THR A 330 16.29 14.82 3.55
C THR A 330 16.05 15.00 2.05
N ASP A 331 17.10 15.25 1.28
CA ASP A 331 17.01 15.43 -0.18
C ASP A 331 17.24 14.08 -0.89
N PRO A 332 16.20 13.48 -1.50
CA PRO A 332 16.33 12.21 -2.20
C PRO A 332 17.26 12.29 -3.40
N SER A 333 17.53 13.49 -3.94
CA SER A 333 18.50 13.68 -5.02
C SER A 333 19.92 13.26 -4.63
N THR A 334 20.22 13.17 -3.34
CA THR A 334 21.52 12.78 -2.80
C THR A 334 21.69 11.28 -2.59
N PHE A 335 20.62 10.49 -2.68
CA PHE A 335 20.65 9.07 -2.35
C PHE A 335 21.24 8.24 -3.50
N TYR A 336 21.97 7.19 -3.13
CA TYR A 336 22.52 6.15 -4.01
C TYR A 336 23.39 6.69 -5.16
N ARG A 337 24.16 7.75 -4.91
CA ARG A 337 25.04 8.39 -5.90
C ARG A 337 26.44 7.78 -5.98
N ALA A 338 26.86 7.06 -4.95
CA ALA A 338 28.15 6.36 -4.99
C ALA A 338 28.01 5.01 -5.74
N PRO A 339 29.09 4.53 -6.38
CA PRO A 339 29.10 3.20 -6.99
C PRO A 339 28.77 2.08 -6.00
N ILE A 340 29.26 2.19 -4.76
CA ILE A 340 28.89 1.28 -3.67
C ILE A 340 27.73 1.89 -2.89
N SER A 341 26.55 1.33 -3.12
CA SER A 341 25.32 1.64 -2.38
C SER A 341 24.36 0.45 -2.42
N ASN A 342 23.26 0.50 -1.69
CA ASN A 342 22.23 -0.53 -1.74
C ASN A 342 21.39 -0.37 -3.02
N HIS A 343 21.92 -0.84 -4.15
CA HIS A 343 21.24 -0.75 -5.44
C HIS A 343 19.96 -1.57 -5.52
N TYR A 344 19.81 -2.62 -4.69
CA TYR A 344 18.55 -3.33 -4.54
C TYR A 344 17.44 -2.38 -4.08
N SER A 345 17.66 -1.63 -2.99
CA SER A 345 16.68 -0.63 -2.53
C SER A 345 16.52 0.50 -3.56
N ARG A 346 17.62 1.05 -4.11
CA ARG A 346 17.60 2.10 -5.15
C ARG A 346 16.63 1.76 -6.28
N ILE A 347 16.79 0.57 -6.87
CA ILE A 347 15.99 0.12 -8.01
C ILE A 347 14.50 0.06 -7.65
N ILE A 348 14.15 -0.39 -6.45
CA ILE A 348 12.75 -0.49 -6.02
C ILE A 348 12.15 0.91 -5.85
N HIS A 349 12.84 1.85 -5.19
CA HIS A 349 12.39 3.25 -5.10
C HIS A 349 12.20 3.90 -6.48
N GLU A 350 13.10 3.62 -7.42
CA GLU A 350 12.99 4.14 -8.78
C GLU A 350 11.76 3.62 -9.52
N GLN A 351 11.20 2.47 -9.10
CA GLN A 351 10.04 1.85 -9.73
C GLN A 351 8.74 2.02 -8.94
N THR A 352 8.73 2.66 -7.77
CA THR A 352 7.50 3.05 -7.07
C THR A 352 7.00 4.41 -7.55
N VAL A 353 5.68 4.60 -7.54
CA VAL A 353 5.04 5.83 -8.04
C VAL A 353 5.32 7.02 -7.13
N ASP A 354 5.28 6.80 -5.81
CA ASP A 354 5.54 7.81 -4.77
C ASP A 354 7.03 7.98 -4.46
N GLY A 355 7.91 7.17 -5.09
CA GLY A 355 9.33 7.12 -4.79
C GLY A 355 9.66 6.54 -3.41
N LYS A 356 8.68 5.92 -2.72
CA LYS A 356 8.85 5.30 -1.41
C LYS A 356 8.91 3.78 -1.53
N ALA A 357 9.76 3.14 -0.75
CA ALA A 357 9.91 1.70 -0.70
C ALA A 357 10.53 1.31 0.65
N TYR A 358 10.20 0.12 1.15
CA TYR A 358 10.82 -0.41 2.34
C TYR A 358 11.91 -1.43 1.95
N GLY A 359 13.00 -0.94 1.36
CA GLY A 359 14.06 -1.79 0.78
C GLY A 359 15.16 -2.23 1.76
N PHE A 360 15.22 -1.64 2.95
CA PHE A 360 16.06 -2.06 4.08
C PHE A 360 15.43 -1.61 5.41
N ALA A 361 15.88 -2.14 6.55
CA ALA A 361 15.20 -2.02 7.85
C ALA A 361 14.89 -0.58 8.31
N PHE A 362 15.75 0.39 7.97
CA PHE A 362 15.60 1.80 8.34
C PHE A 362 15.32 2.74 7.16
N ASP A 363 14.62 2.26 6.13
CA ASP A 363 14.16 3.13 5.04
C ASP A 363 13.14 4.20 5.51
N ASP A 364 12.58 4.03 6.70
CA ASP A 364 11.69 4.98 7.37
C ASP A 364 12.41 6.23 7.89
N VAL A 365 13.74 6.21 7.97
CA VAL A 365 14.52 7.43 8.24
C VAL A 365 14.21 8.45 7.15
N VAL A 366 13.70 9.61 7.58
CA VAL A 366 13.19 10.70 6.73
C VAL A 366 12.03 10.32 5.79
N ASP A 367 11.19 9.36 6.20
CA ASP A 367 9.88 9.06 5.61
C ASP A 367 9.91 8.54 4.15
N PHE A 368 10.91 7.74 3.79
CA PHE A 368 11.01 7.10 2.46
C PHE A 368 10.55 5.65 2.43
N ALA A 369 10.22 5.04 3.57
CA ALA A 369 9.57 3.74 3.61
C ALA A 369 8.17 3.79 2.98
N SER A 370 7.77 2.71 2.32
CA SER A 370 6.39 2.49 1.84
C SER A 370 5.44 2.15 3.00
N TYR A 371 5.30 3.11 3.90
CA TYR A 371 4.59 3.01 5.18
C TYR A 371 3.53 4.10 5.29
N ILE A 372 2.33 3.71 5.74
CA ILE A 372 1.22 4.62 6.00
C ILE A 372 0.54 4.26 7.31
N GLN A 373 -0.10 5.24 7.93
CA GLN A 373 -0.78 5.05 9.22
C GLN A 373 -1.98 5.97 9.38
N ASP A 374 -2.96 5.54 10.16
CA ASP A 374 -4.10 6.36 10.57
C ASP A 374 -4.57 5.95 11.97
N THR A 375 -4.82 6.93 12.84
CA THR A 375 -5.27 6.71 14.22
C THR A 375 -6.77 6.45 14.33
N ALA A 376 -7.53 6.68 13.25
CA ALA A 376 -8.96 6.38 13.14
C ALA A 376 -9.23 5.65 11.79
N PRO A 377 -8.65 4.46 11.61
CA PRO A 377 -8.78 3.72 10.35
C PRO A 377 -10.23 3.25 10.16
N ARG A 378 -10.73 3.35 8.93
CA ARG A 378 -12.08 2.92 8.52
C ARG A 378 -12.06 1.76 7.54
N ALA A 379 -11.03 1.67 6.69
CA ALA A 379 -10.83 0.54 5.79
C ALA A 379 -9.35 0.41 5.40
N TRP A 380 -8.92 -0.83 5.13
CA TRP A 380 -7.61 -1.14 4.58
C TRP A 380 -7.78 -1.96 3.31
N GLU A 381 -7.07 -1.61 2.24
CA GLU A 381 -7.09 -2.34 0.97
C GLU A 381 -5.67 -2.79 0.62
N VAL A 382 -5.54 -4.04 0.19
CA VAL A 382 -4.30 -4.59 -0.34
C VAL A 382 -4.56 -5.11 -1.75
N THR A 383 -3.78 -4.63 -2.69
CA THR A 383 -3.96 -4.89 -4.12
C THR A 383 -2.76 -5.64 -4.67
N ILE A 384 -3.05 -6.77 -5.30
CA ILE A 384 -2.07 -7.51 -6.11
C ILE A 384 -2.01 -6.79 -7.45
N GLU A 385 -0.96 -6.00 -7.67
CA GLU A 385 -0.81 -5.16 -8.84
C GLU A 385 -0.45 -5.97 -10.10
N PRO A 386 -0.58 -5.39 -11.31
CA PRO A 386 -0.34 -6.12 -12.55
C PRO A 386 1.07 -6.67 -12.71
N PHE A 387 1.13 -7.84 -13.35
CA PHE A 387 2.34 -8.40 -13.91
C PHE A 387 2.46 -7.98 -15.38
N GLY A 388 3.69 -7.78 -15.86
CA GLY A 388 3.96 -7.43 -17.26
C GLY A 388 4.00 -5.93 -17.55
N THR A 389 4.50 -5.58 -18.74
CA THR A 389 4.59 -4.19 -19.26
C THR A 389 3.35 -3.73 -20.01
N SER A 390 2.45 -4.65 -20.38
CA SER A 390 1.25 -4.37 -21.18
C SER A 390 0.02 -4.00 -20.36
N ASN A 391 0.08 -4.13 -19.03
CA ASN A 391 -1.06 -3.88 -18.15
C ASN A 391 -0.87 -2.53 -17.44
N PRO A 392 -1.83 -1.58 -17.56
CA PRO A 392 -1.78 -0.34 -16.79
C PRO A 392 -1.82 -0.71 -15.30
N ASN A 393 -0.94 -0.12 -14.48
CA ASN A 393 -1.00 -0.34 -13.03
C ASN A 393 -2.16 0.48 -12.44
N PRO A 394 -3.28 -0.14 -12.05
CA PRO A 394 -4.41 0.59 -11.51
C PRO A 394 -4.11 1.16 -10.12
N GLY A 395 -3.15 0.58 -9.39
CA GLY A 395 -2.98 0.83 -7.97
C GLY A 395 -4.19 0.39 -7.15
N PRO A 396 -4.14 0.55 -5.82
CA PRO A 396 -5.27 0.35 -4.94
C PRO A 396 -6.43 1.27 -5.33
N SER A 397 -7.58 0.64 -5.62
CA SER A 397 -8.82 1.18 -6.16
C SER A 397 -8.77 1.77 -7.59
N ALA A 398 -8.18 1.06 -8.56
CA ALA A 398 -8.66 1.09 -9.97
C ALA A 398 -8.83 -0.30 -10.62
N ALA A 399 -9.24 -1.33 -9.87
CA ALA A 399 -9.53 -2.65 -10.46
C ALA A 399 -10.83 -3.27 -9.96
N ALA A 400 -11.89 -3.03 -10.73
CA ALA A 400 -13.02 -3.94 -10.82
C ALA A 400 -13.69 -3.77 -12.20
N SER A 401 -13.04 -4.26 -13.27
CA SER A 401 -13.70 -4.80 -14.47
C SER A 401 -12.65 -5.33 -15.44
N ALA A 402 -12.45 -6.64 -15.44
CA ALA A 402 -11.88 -7.36 -16.57
C ALA A 402 -12.69 -8.63 -16.76
N VAL A 403 -13.62 -8.61 -17.72
CA VAL A 403 -14.14 -9.82 -18.36
C VAL A 403 -13.94 -9.65 -19.87
N ALA A 404 -13.09 -10.54 -20.39
CA ALA A 404 -12.95 -10.97 -21.78
C ALA A 404 -12.82 -9.91 -22.90
N THR A 405 -11.59 -9.70 -23.36
CA THR A 405 -11.33 -9.16 -24.70
C THR A 405 -11.15 -10.32 -25.68
N ALA A 406 -12.16 -10.54 -26.52
CA ALA A 406 -11.98 -11.24 -27.80
C ALA A 406 -11.55 -10.21 -28.86
N THR A 407 -10.62 -10.64 -29.71
CA THR A 407 -9.92 -9.90 -30.76
C THR A 407 -10.86 -9.28 -31.80
N ALA A 408 -10.72 -7.99 -32.12
CA ALA A 408 -11.11 -7.45 -33.43
C ALA A 408 -10.41 -6.12 -33.75
N THR A 409 -10.04 -6.00 -35.02
CA THR A 409 -9.18 -4.99 -35.66
C THR A 409 -9.85 -3.62 -35.80
N ALA A 410 -9.03 -2.58 -35.88
CA ALA A 410 -9.40 -1.16 -36.00
C ALA A 410 -10.14 -0.77 -37.30
N THR A 411 -11.08 0.17 -37.19
CA THR A 411 -11.31 1.30 -38.12
C THR A 411 -12.24 2.35 -37.49
N ALA A 412 -11.93 3.63 -37.68
CA ALA A 412 -12.70 4.78 -37.18
C ALA A 412 -14.00 5.02 -37.98
N SER A 413 -15.07 5.49 -37.32
CA SER A 413 -16.27 6.00 -38.01
C SER A 413 -17.01 7.11 -37.24
N VAL A 414 -17.53 8.07 -38.00
CA VAL A 414 -18.33 9.27 -37.63
C VAL A 414 -19.66 8.89 -36.94
N PRO A 415 -20.24 9.70 -36.01
CA PRO A 415 -21.44 9.32 -35.27
C PRO A 415 -22.75 9.44 -36.07
N ALA A 416 -23.68 8.53 -35.82
CA ALA A 416 -25.01 8.42 -36.44
C ALA A 416 -26.07 9.36 -35.81
N ALA A 417 -27.22 9.53 -36.50
CA ALA A 417 -28.34 10.36 -36.05
C ALA A 417 -28.88 9.93 -34.66
N GLY A 418 -29.12 10.89 -33.77
CA GLY A 418 -29.50 10.66 -32.36
C GLY A 418 -28.35 10.78 -31.35
N THR A 419 -27.14 11.07 -31.82
CA THR A 419 -25.95 11.28 -30.96
C THR A 419 -25.89 12.72 -30.43
N ARG A 420 -25.70 12.90 -29.11
CA ARG A 420 -25.46 14.19 -28.46
C ARG A 420 -23.96 14.48 -28.42
N SER A 421 -23.53 15.71 -28.67
CA SER A 421 -22.11 16.08 -28.48
C SER A 421 -21.80 16.27 -27.00
N ALA A 422 -20.74 15.65 -26.48
CA ALA A 422 -20.24 15.92 -25.13
C ALA A 422 -19.80 17.38 -24.94
N PHE A 423 -19.45 18.05 -26.05
CA PHE A 423 -18.93 19.42 -26.05
C PHE A 423 -20.04 20.48 -26.17
N SER A 424 -21.30 20.08 -26.24
CA SER A 424 -22.47 20.97 -26.13
C SER A 424 -23.10 20.82 -24.75
N ALA A 425 -23.78 21.86 -24.27
CA ALA A 425 -24.47 21.80 -22.98
C ALA A 425 -25.58 20.72 -23.02
N LEU A 426 -25.42 19.69 -22.20
CA LEU A 426 -26.42 18.68 -21.93
C LEU A 426 -27.37 19.25 -20.88
N GLN A 427 -28.50 19.80 -21.34
CA GLN A 427 -29.53 20.39 -20.49
C GLN A 427 -30.17 19.33 -19.58
N ALA A 428 -30.21 19.58 -18.28
CA ALA A 428 -30.62 18.59 -17.28
C ALA A 428 -32.08 18.15 -17.47
N GLU A 429 -32.96 19.08 -17.86
CA GLU A 429 -34.37 18.83 -18.16
C GLU A 429 -34.58 17.98 -19.42
N THR A 430 -33.52 17.75 -20.20
CA THR A 430 -33.54 16.91 -21.41
C THR A 430 -32.96 15.51 -21.18
N ALA A 431 -32.75 15.12 -19.92
CA ALA A 431 -32.30 13.77 -19.56
C ALA A 431 -33.27 12.71 -20.13
N ASP A 432 -32.71 11.66 -20.73
CA ASP A 432 -33.47 10.54 -21.31
C ASP A 432 -34.17 9.70 -20.23
N ALA A 433 -33.62 9.70 -19.01
CA ALA A 433 -34.26 9.14 -17.83
C ALA A 433 -33.78 9.84 -16.55
N GLN A 434 -34.63 9.84 -15.51
CA GLN A 434 -34.29 10.35 -14.19
C GLN A 434 -35.00 9.54 -13.10
N ALA A 435 -34.50 9.61 -11.86
CA ALA A 435 -35.28 9.21 -10.68
C ALA A 435 -34.97 10.08 -9.47
N GLY A 436 -36.01 10.35 -8.68
CA GLY A 436 -35.96 11.16 -7.45
C GLY A 436 -36.00 12.67 -7.67
N THR A 437 -35.84 13.12 -8.91
CA THR A 437 -35.75 14.54 -9.27
C THR A 437 -37.01 15.07 -9.98
N GLN A 438 -37.17 16.39 -10.07
CA GLN A 438 -38.24 17.05 -10.82
C GLN A 438 -37.71 18.13 -11.77
N VAL A 439 -38.36 18.31 -12.92
CA VAL A 439 -38.03 19.40 -13.84
C VAL A 439 -38.72 20.69 -13.36
N GLU A 440 -37.95 21.76 -13.17
CA GLU A 440 -38.43 23.10 -12.88
C GLU A 440 -37.85 24.10 -13.89
N GLY A 441 -38.69 24.54 -14.84
CA GLY A 441 -38.27 25.46 -15.91
C GLY A 441 -37.22 24.81 -16.81
N SER A 442 -36.05 25.43 -16.92
CA SER A 442 -34.88 24.92 -17.66
C SER A 442 -33.86 24.26 -16.74
N SER A 443 -34.32 23.52 -15.72
CA SER A 443 -33.44 22.86 -14.76
C SER A 443 -34.10 21.66 -14.11
N VAL A 444 -33.31 20.88 -13.39
CA VAL A 444 -33.76 19.81 -12.51
C VAL A 444 -33.54 20.20 -11.05
N ALA A 445 -34.56 20.01 -10.22
CA ALA A 445 -34.62 20.39 -8.82
C ALA A 445 -35.07 19.22 -7.91
N TYR A 446 -35.14 19.50 -6.60
CA TYR A 446 -35.42 18.55 -5.51
C TYR A 446 -34.44 17.38 -5.49
N VAL A 447 -33.17 17.65 -5.79
CA VAL A 447 -32.16 16.60 -5.90
C VAL A 447 -31.59 16.26 -4.52
N ALA A 448 -31.79 15.02 -4.10
CA ALA A 448 -31.36 14.45 -2.84
C ALA A 448 -30.35 13.30 -3.03
N ASN A 449 -29.90 12.73 -1.91
CA ASN A 449 -29.00 11.57 -1.91
C ASN A 449 -29.68 10.35 -2.56
N GLY A 450 -29.04 9.78 -3.58
CA GLY A 450 -29.50 8.57 -4.29
C GLY A 450 -30.19 8.86 -5.62
N ASP A 451 -30.45 10.13 -5.92
CA ASP A 451 -31.09 10.56 -7.16
C ASP A 451 -30.13 10.51 -8.35
N TRP A 452 -30.67 10.56 -9.57
CA TRP A 452 -29.84 10.51 -10.78
C TRP A 452 -30.54 11.00 -12.06
N LEU A 453 -29.73 11.41 -13.03
CA LEU A 453 -30.08 11.71 -14.42
C LEU A 453 -29.29 10.81 -15.38
N ARG A 454 -29.86 10.51 -16.55
CA ARG A 454 -29.22 9.73 -17.63
C ARG A 454 -29.34 10.45 -18.98
N PHE A 455 -28.24 10.50 -19.72
CA PHE A 455 -28.14 11.01 -21.08
C PHE A 455 -27.58 9.92 -21.98
N ASP A 456 -28.33 9.49 -22.98
CA ASP A 456 -27.94 8.44 -23.90
C ASP A 456 -27.16 9.00 -25.11
N ASN A 457 -26.28 8.17 -25.67
CA ASN A 457 -25.53 8.44 -26.91
C ASN A 457 -24.71 9.76 -26.89
N VAL A 458 -23.97 10.04 -25.82
CA VAL A 458 -23.10 11.21 -25.70
C VAL A 458 -21.72 10.93 -26.30
N ALA A 459 -21.36 11.63 -27.38
CA ALA A 459 -20.10 11.47 -28.09
C ALA A 459 -19.00 12.40 -27.59
N PHE A 460 -17.92 11.80 -27.09
CA PHE A 460 -16.68 12.41 -26.63
C PHE A 460 -15.60 12.46 -27.74
N GLY A 461 -15.78 11.68 -28.81
CA GLY A 461 -14.80 11.59 -29.90
C GLY A 461 -13.55 10.81 -29.49
N ASN A 462 -12.50 10.86 -30.32
CA ASN A 462 -11.31 10.00 -30.13
C ASN A 462 -10.22 10.62 -29.25
N ASP A 463 -10.28 11.94 -29.04
CA ASP A 463 -9.32 12.65 -28.23
C ASP A 463 -9.75 12.61 -26.75
N PRO A 464 -8.85 12.27 -25.81
CA PRO A 464 -9.23 12.15 -24.42
C PRO A 464 -9.77 13.47 -23.84
N VAL A 465 -11.01 13.42 -23.36
CA VAL A 465 -11.69 14.51 -22.65
C VAL A 465 -11.38 14.41 -21.16
N ARG A 466 -10.88 15.48 -20.56
CA ARG A 466 -10.37 15.46 -19.17
C ARG A 466 -11.11 16.39 -18.22
N GLN A 467 -12.04 17.19 -18.72
CA GLN A 467 -12.74 18.17 -17.91
C GLN A 467 -14.25 18.10 -18.16
N PHE A 468 -14.98 18.47 -17.13
CA PHE A 468 -16.42 18.74 -17.24
C PHE A 468 -16.78 19.95 -16.40
N THR A 469 -17.89 20.58 -16.73
CA THR A 469 -18.48 21.69 -15.97
C THR A 469 -19.95 21.39 -15.76
N VAL A 470 -20.42 21.57 -14.54
CA VAL A 470 -21.84 21.52 -14.20
C VAL A 470 -22.31 22.90 -13.80
N ARG A 471 -23.44 23.33 -14.34
CA ARG A 471 -24.15 24.53 -13.88
C ARG A 471 -25.15 24.11 -12.79
N ALA A 472 -24.90 24.54 -11.57
CA ALA A 472 -25.67 24.12 -10.40
C ALA A 472 -26.00 25.30 -9.48
N ALA A 473 -27.11 25.19 -8.75
CA ALA A 473 -27.52 26.11 -7.70
C ALA A 473 -27.88 25.32 -6.43
N SER A 474 -27.59 25.87 -5.25
CA SER A 474 -27.91 25.25 -3.97
C SER A 474 -28.33 26.32 -2.97
N GLY A 475 -29.57 26.20 -2.49
CA GLY A 475 -30.09 26.94 -1.35
C GLY A 475 -29.97 26.17 -0.04
N ALA A 476 -29.19 25.08 -0.01
CA ALA A 476 -29.08 24.22 1.15
C ALA A 476 -28.45 24.98 2.34
N PRO A 477 -28.91 24.73 3.59
CA PRO A 477 -28.35 25.36 4.79
C PRO A 477 -26.86 25.08 4.98
N ALA A 478 -26.18 25.94 5.75
CA ALA A 478 -24.78 25.73 6.10
C ALA A 478 -24.57 24.34 6.75
N GLY A 479 -23.59 23.59 6.26
CA GLY A 479 -23.31 22.22 6.70
C GLY A 479 -24.00 21.14 5.86
N VAL A 480 -24.93 21.49 4.97
CA VAL A 480 -25.48 20.58 3.96
C VAL A 480 -24.68 20.75 2.67
N SER A 481 -24.14 19.64 2.18
CA SER A 481 -23.39 19.57 0.92
C SER A 481 -23.50 18.17 0.34
N GLY A 482 -23.20 18.03 -0.94
CA GLY A 482 -23.18 16.74 -1.59
C GLY A 482 -22.29 16.74 -2.82
N LEU A 483 -22.26 15.59 -3.48
CA LEU A 483 -21.45 15.33 -4.66
C LEU A 483 -22.37 15.20 -5.87
N ILE A 484 -21.94 15.82 -6.97
CA ILE A 484 -22.42 15.48 -8.31
C ILE A 484 -21.35 14.62 -8.95
N GLU A 485 -21.72 13.41 -9.33
CA GLU A 485 -20.81 12.40 -9.87
C GLU A 485 -21.20 12.06 -11.30
N VAL A 486 -20.25 12.18 -12.22
CA VAL A 486 -20.38 11.74 -13.61
C VAL A 486 -20.01 10.27 -13.68
N ARG A 487 -20.89 9.42 -14.22
CA ARG A 487 -20.65 7.99 -14.46
C ARG A 487 -20.91 7.66 -15.92
N LEU A 488 -20.23 6.65 -16.46
CA LEU A 488 -20.38 6.23 -17.86
C LEU A 488 -20.98 4.82 -17.93
N ASP A 489 -21.86 4.63 -18.90
CA ASP A 489 -22.54 3.42 -19.37
C ASP A 489 -23.46 2.71 -18.37
N ALA A 490 -23.20 2.81 -17.07
CA ALA A 490 -24.08 2.31 -16.03
C ALA A 490 -24.13 3.24 -14.82
N ARG A 491 -25.33 3.41 -14.24
CA ARG A 491 -25.53 4.16 -12.99
C ARG A 491 -24.70 3.61 -11.82
N SER A 492 -24.43 2.31 -11.82
CA SER A 492 -23.61 1.64 -10.80
C SER A 492 -22.10 1.66 -11.11
N ALA A 493 -21.68 2.12 -12.29
CA ALA A 493 -20.27 2.25 -12.65
C ALA A 493 -19.60 3.32 -11.78
N ALA A 494 -18.31 3.17 -11.47
CA ALA A 494 -17.60 4.16 -10.66
C ALA A 494 -17.67 5.57 -11.28
N PRO A 495 -17.72 6.66 -10.47
CA PRO A 495 -17.62 8.01 -11.00
C PRO A 495 -16.32 8.21 -11.77
N VAL A 496 -16.44 8.70 -12.99
CA VAL A 496 -15.31 9.15 -13.80
C VAL A 496 -14.93 10.60 -13.50
N GLY A 497 -15.80 11.35 -12.84
CA GLY A 497 -15.52 12.70 -12.36
C GLY A 497 -16.50 13.09 -11.26
N THR A 498 -16.04 13.89 -10.31
CA THR A 498 -16.84 14.30 -9.15
C THR A 498 -16.60 15.77 -8.85
N ILE A 499 -17.68 16.49 -8.54
CA ILE A 499 -17.61 17.83 -7.94
C ILE A 499 -18.37 17.85 -6.62
N ALA A 500 -17.83 18.59 -5.64
CA ALA A 500 -18.53 18.90 -4.41
C ALA A 500 -19.35 20.19 -4.57
N VAL A 501 -20.60 20.15 -4.13
CA VAL A 501 -21.52 21.30 -4.15
C VAL A 501 -22.00 21.58 -2.73
N GLY A 502 -21.75 22.80 -2.27
CA GLY A 502 -22.37 23.39 -1.09
C GLY A 502 -23.25 24.58 -1.48
N GLY A 503 -23.71 25.35 -0.49
CA GLY A 503 -24.58 26.51 -0.72
C GLY A 503 -24.00 27.52 -1.71
N THR A 504 -24.76 27.87 -2.75
CA THR A 504 -24.35 28.83 -3.79
C THR A 504 -24.96 30.23 -3.61
N GLY A 505 -25.78 30.41 -2.56
CA GLY A 505 -26.48 31.66 -2.24
C GLY A 505 -28.00 31.59 -2.42
N GLY A 506 -28.55 30.46 -2.89
CA GLY A 506 -29.98 30.24 -3.09
C GLY A 506 -30.27 29.21 -4.19
N TRP A 507 -31.50 28.68 -4.22
CA TRP A 507 -31.96 27.66 -5.18
C TRP A 507 -31.98 28.12 -6.65
N GLN A 508 -31.83 29.42 -6.88
CA GLN A 508 -31.74 30.05 -8.21
C GLN A 508 -30.43 30.84 -8.37
N SER A 509 -29.45 30.66 -7.47
CA SER A 509 -28.14 31.31 -7.53
C SER A 509 -27.13 30.41 -8.24
N TRP A 510 -27.17 30.43 -9.57
CA TRP A 510 -26.42 29.51 -10.42
C TRP A 510 -24.90 29.78 -10.48
N ARG A 511 -24.12 28.71 -10.34
CA ARG A 511 -22.65 28.70 -10.49
C ARG A 511 -22.24 27.61 -11.47
N SER A 512 -21.23 27.88 -12.30
CA SER A 512 -20.56 26.86 -13.12
C SER A 512 -19.38 26.32 -12.33
N ILE A 513 -19.40 25.03 -12.04
CA ILE A 513 -18.40 24.34 -11.21
C ILE A 513 -17.67 23.35 -12.11
N ALA A 514 -16.36 23.57 -12.26
CA ALA A 514 -15.52 22.68 -13.06
C ALA A 514 -15.06 21.47 -12.22
N GLY A 515 -15.02 20.32 -12.87
CA GLY A 515 -14.48 19.07 -12.34
C GLY A 515 -13.52 18.42 -13.33
N ALA A 516 -12.61 17.60 -12.81
CA ALA A 516 -11.71 16.80 -13.62
C ALA A 516 -12.32 15.40 -13.85
N LEU A 517 -12.11 14.86 -15.05
CA LEU A 517 -12.35 13.46 -15.36
C LEU A 517 -11.05 12.67 -15.09
N GLY A 518 -11.14 11.63 -14.28
CA GLY A 518 -10.01 10.80 -13.88
C GLY A 518 -9.47 9.89 -14.98
N GLY A 519 -8.27 9.34 -14.76
CA GLY A 519 -7.66 8.31 -15.62
C GLY A 519 -7.14 8.82 -16.97
N ALA A 520 -7.29 8.01 -18.01
CA ALA A 520 -6.77 8.28 -19.36
C ALA A 520 -7.52 9.39 -20.12
N GLY A 521 -8.63 9.90 -19.57
CA GLY A 521 -9.61 10.77 -20.25
C GLY A 521 -10.68 9.94 -20.96
N VAL A 522 -11.83 10.55 -21.23
CA VAL A 522 -13.00 9.89 -21.82
C VAL A 522 -12.99 10.05 -23.35
N THR A 523 -13.21 8.96 -24.06
CA THR A 523 -13.26 8.90 -25.53
C THR A 523 -14.39 7.98 -25.98
N GLY A 524 -14.89 8.13 -27.20
CA GLY A 524 -15.95 7.30 -27.77
C GLY A 524 -17.33 7.88 -27.51
N THR A 525 -18.36 7.03 -27.51
CA THR A 525 -19.74 7.41 -27.25
C THR A 525 -20.26 6.60 -26.07
N HIS A 526 -20.85 7.29 -25.10
CA HIS A 526 -21.29 6.69 -23.84
C HIS A 526 -22.71 7.09 -23.48
N THR A 527 -23.36 6.27 -22.65
CA THR A 527 -24.46 6.77 -21.82
C THR A 527 -23.85 7.46 -20.60
N VAL A 528 -24.20 8.72 -20.36
CA VAL A 528 -23.70 9.51 -19.22
C VAL A 528 -24.76 9.53 -18.12
N PHE A 529 -24.36 9.22 -16.89
CA PHE A 529 -25.19 9.42 -15.71
C PHE A 529 -24.64 10.56 -14.86
N LEU A 530 -25.53 11.39 -14.32
CA LEU A 530 -25.24 12.19 -13.13
C LEU A 530 -25.89 11.51 -11.94
N THR A 531 -25.10 11.15 -10.92
CA THR A 531 -25.63 10.64 -9.65
C THR A 531 -25.33 11.60 -8.52
N PHE A 532 -26.23 11.63 -7.55
CA PHE A 532 -26.19 12.59 -6.45
C PHE A 532 -25.99 11.87 -5.13
N ALA A 533 -24.96 12.26 -4.38
CA ALA A 533 -24.64 11.68 -3.08
C ALA A 533 -24.54 12.77 -2.02
N SER A 534 -25.18 12.57 -0.88
CA SER A 534 -25.12 13.50 0.25
C SER A 534 -25.15 12.71 1.56
N GLY A 535 -24.44 13.22 2.57
CA GLY A 535 -24.49 12.67 3.92
C GLY A 535 -25.79 12.98 4.66
N GLN A 536 -26.71 13.71 4.03
CA GLN A 536 -27.99 14.12 4.59
C GLN A 536 -29.15 13.74 3.65
N PRO A 537 -30.34 13.45 4.20
CA PRO A 537 -31.50 13.05 3.39
C PRO A 537 -32.20 14.22 2.69
N ALA A 538 -31.80 15.46 2.98
CA ALA A 538 -32.40 16.66 2.39
C ALA A 538 -31.86 16.96 0.98
N ASP A 539 -32.70 17.59 0.17
CA ASP A 539 -32.31 18.12 -1.14
C ASP A 539 -31.15 19.09 -0.99
N PHE A 540 -30.17 19.02 -1.89
CA PHE A 540 -28.94 19.79 -1.74
C PHE A 540 -28.51 20.54 -3.00
N VAL A 541 -29.11 20.27 -4.16
CA VAL A 541 -28.70 20.91 -5.42
C VAL A 541 -29.82 20.97 -6.46
N ASN A 542 -29.79 21.99 -7.32
CA ASN A 542 -30.48 22.04 -8.61
C ASN A 542 -29.42 22.04 -9.73
N VAL A 543 -29.69 21.38 -10.85
CA VAL A 543 -28.79 21.27 -12.00
C VAL A 543 -29.46 21.83 -13.25
N ASP A 544 -28.76 22.74 -13.93
CA ASP A 544 -29.19 23.36 -15.19
C ASP A 544 -28.60 22.58 -16.37
N TRP A 545 -27.27 22.44 -16.45
CA TRP A 545 -26.63 21.66 -17.52
C TRP A 545 -25.28 21.05 -17.12
N LEU A 546 -24.85 20.05 -17.90
CA LEU A 546 -23.51 19.43 -17.89
C LEU A 546 -22.84 19.64 -19.24
N GLN A 547 -21.56 20.00 -19.27
CA GLN A 547 -20.78 20.11 -20.51
C GLN A 547 -19.36 19.60 -20.30
N PHE A 548 -18.81 18.92 -21.30
CA PHE A 548 -17.46 18.39 -21.27
C PHE A 548 -16.49 19.24 -22.07
N ALA A 549 -15.22 19.23 -21.66
CA ALA A 549 -14.14 19.95 -22.32
C ALA A 549 -12.85 19.11 -22.30
N ARG A 550 -12.03 19.34 -23.33
CA ARG A 550 -10.75 18.65 -23.52
C ARG A 550 -9.72 19.10 -22.50
#